data_AF-A0A9D7C513-F1
#
_entry.id   AF-A0A9D7C513-F1
#
_cell.length_a   1.000
_cell.length_b   1.000
_cell.length_c   1.000
_cell.angle_alpha   90.00
_cell.angle_beta   90.00
_cell.angle_gamma   90.00
#
_symmetry.space_group_name_H-M   'P 1'
#
loop_
_entity.id
_entity.type
_entity.pdbx_description
1 polymer ?
#
loop_
_entity_poly.entity_id
_entity_poly.type
_entity_poly.pdbx_seq_one_letter_code
_entity_poly.pdbx_strand_id
1 'polypeptide(L)'
;MKFLLCIFFLSALTIGWLDSCNQNTTSVTDPVSYYPTSKPFVRWWWFATEIKQKDIKHQLDWVKEMNFGGVEICWLYPLYRYQKMYAEKYNRHYPIDTSAQKWLSPEWSDMVAYTKSYADSIGLSCDFTFGSAWIIAATYMDKAHSTQIYGDTGFQAGAHLFMVIS
;
A
#
# COMPACT_ATOMS: atom_id res chain seq x y z
N MET A 1 27.63 16.36 -68.13
CA MET A 1 26.26 16.93 -67.98
C MET A 1 25.19 15.94 -67.50
N LYS A 2 25.45 14.62 -67.38
CA LYS A 2 24.46 13.64 -66.88
C LYS A 2 24.41 13.48 -65.35
N PHE A 3 25.47 13.87 -64.63
CA PHE A 3 25.56 13.68 -63.17
C PHE A 3 24.87 14.81 -62.37
N LEU A 4 24.84 16.04 -62.91
CA LEU A 4 24.19 17.18 -62.26
C LEU A 4 22.65 17.14 -62.32
N LEU A 5 22.07 16.46 -63.32
CA LEU A 5 20.62 16.38 -63.50
C LEU A 5 19.95 15.46 -62.46
N CYS A 6 20.66 14.43 -61.98
CA CYS A 6 20.15 13.50 -60.97
C CYS A 6 20.09 14.13 -59.57
N ILE A 7 21.00 15.06 -59.25
CA ILE A 7 21.02 15.72 -57.93
C ILE A 7 19.83 16.67 -57.78
N PHE A 8 19.44 17.36 -58.87
CA PHE A 8 18.26 18.22 -58.88
C PHE A 8 16.93 17.45 -58.79
N PHE A 9 16.86 16.23 -59.33
CA PHE A 9 15.66 15.38 -59.19
C PHE A 9 15.53 14.72 -57.81
N LEU A 10 16.65 14.42 -57.13
CA LEU A 10 16.61 13.92 -55.75
C LEU A 10 16.26 15.01 -54.72
N SER A 11 16.62 16.28 -54.96
CA SER A 11 16.27 17.38 -54.05
C SER A 11 14.80 17.81 -54.16
N ALA A 12 14.15 17.57 -55.30
CA ALA A 12 12.73 17.88 -55.49
C ALA A 12 11.80 16.87 -54.77
N LEU A 13 12.26 15.64 -54.51
CA LEU A 13 11.47 14.64 -53.77
C LEU A 13 11.49 14.85 -52.25
N THR A 14 12.48 15.57 -51.71
CA THR A 14 12.60 15.81 -50.26
C THR A 14 11.82 17.04 -49.78
N ILE A 15 11.40 17.93 -50.68
CA ILE A 15 10.66 19.15 -50.32
C ILE A 15 9.15 18.86 -50.17
N GLY A 16 8.62 17.80 -50.80
CA GLY A 16 7.20 17.42 -50.71
C GLY A 16 6.77 16.75 -49.39
N TRP A 17 7.68 16.59 -48.42
CA TRP A 17 7.42 15.91 -47.15
C TRP A 17 7.36 16.85 -45.93
N LEU A 18 7.36 18.17 -46.11
CA LEU A 18 7.34 19.13 -45.00
C LEU A 18 5.95 19.73 -44.71
N ASP A 19 4.96 19.56 -45.58
CA ASP A 19 3.63 20.19 -45.42
C ASP A 19 2.51 19.25 -44.93
N SER A 20 2.84 18.17 -44.22
CA SER A 20 1.83 17.29 -43.60
C SER A 20 1.95 17.23 -42.07
N CYS A 21 2.07 18.39 -41.43
CA CYS A 21 1.77 18.52 -40.01
C CYS A 21 1.13 19.88 -39.71
N ASN A 22 0.04 20.22 -40.41
CA ASN A 22 -0.90 21.20 -39.87
C ASN A 22 -1.83 20.47 -38.90
N GLN A 23 -1.32 20.14 -37.71
CA GLN A 23 -2.18 19.74 -36.61
C GLN A 23 -2.90 21.01 -36.16
N ASN A 24 -4.15 21.17 -36.60
CA ASN A 24 -5.12 21.94 -35.85
C ASN A 24 -5.03 21.44 -34.40
N THR A 25 -4.41 22.24 -33.54
CA THR A 25 -4.39 22.04 -32.09
C THR A 25 -5.81 22.19 -31.60
N THR A 26 -6.57 21.11 -31.77
CA THR A 26 -7.77 20.86 -30.99
C THR A 26 -7.28 20.97 -29.55
N SER A 27 -7.76 21.97 -28.81
CA SER A 27 -7.47 22.13 -27.40
C SER A 27 -7.85 20.81 -26.72
N VAL A 28 -6.84 19.98 -26.46
CA VAL A 28 -7.01 18.77 -25.65
C VAL A 28 -7.42 19.30 -24.30
N THR A 29 -8.72 19.22 -23.99
CA THR A 29 -9.24 19.47 -22.67
C THR A 29 -8.37 18.66 -21.71
N ASP A 30 -7.66 19.33 -20.79
CA ASP A 30 -6.79 18.65 -19.85
C ASP A 30 -7.55 17.46 -19.23
N PRO A 31 -6.96 16.27 -19.19
CA PRO A 31 -7.66 15.10 -18.67
C PRO A 31 -8.11 15.41 -17.25
N VAL A 32 -9.40 15.21 -16.99
CA VAL A 32 -9.99 15.37 -15.65
C VAL A 32 -9.20 14.52 -14.67
N SER A 33 -8.43 15.16 -13.79
CA SER A 33 -7.64 14.46 -12.77
C SER A 33 -8.55 14.05 -11.63
N TYR A 34 -8.94 12.76 -11.62
CA TYR A 34 -9.79 12.19 -10.55
C TYR A 34 -9.07 12.07 -9.21
N TYR A 35 -7.74 12.05 -9.21
CA TYR A 35 -6.91 11.88 -8.02
C TYR A 35 -5.94 13.05 -7.84
N PRO A 36 -5.61 13.43 -6.60
CA PRO A 36 -4.63 14.49 -6.34
C PRO A 36 -3.20 14.06 -6.66
N THR A 37 -2.92 12.75 -6.75
CA THR A 37 -1.59 12.22 -7.05
C THR A 37 -1.66 10.83 -7.68
N SER A 38 -0.68 10.53 -8.56
CA SER A 38 -0.46 9.19 -9.14
C SER A 38 0.66 8.41 -8.43
N LYS A 39 1.13 8.90 -7.27
CA LYS A 39 2.19 8.23 -6.51
C LYS A 39 1.66 6.91 -5.91
N PRO A 40 2.46 5.84 -5.95
CA PRO A 40 2.04 4.55 -5.39
C PRO A 40 1.98 4.61 -3.86
N PHE A 41 1.19 3.71 -3.29
CA PHE A 41 1.07 3.53 -1.84
C PHE A 41 1.73 2.20 -1.45
N VAL A 42 2.13 2.08 -0.19
CA VAL A 42 2.72 0.84 0.35
C VAL A 42 1.93 0.32 1.52
N ARG A 43 1.78 -1.00 1.59
CA ARG A 43 1.26 -1.66 2.78
C ARG A 43 2.38 -1.82 3.79
N TRP A 44 2.16 -1.28 4.98
CA TRP A 44 3.12 -1.27 6.08
C TRP A 44 2.64 -2.19 7.20
N TRP A 45 3.44 -3.19 7.53
CA TRP A 45 3.10 -4.21 8.52
C TRP A 45 3.65 -3.86 9.89
N TRP A 46 2.74 -3.65 10.84
CA TRP A 46 3.07 -3.53 12.25
C TRP A 46 2.91 -4.89 12.89
N PHE A 47 4.03 -5.61 13.07
CA PHE A 47 4.01 -6.81 13.88
C PHE A 47 3.75 -6.44 15.34
N ALA A 48 3.03 -7.28 16.07
CA ALA A 48 2.77 -7.09 17.50
C ALA A 48 4.07 -7.22 18.31
N THR A 49 4.88 -6.18 18.24
CA THR A 49 6.11 -5.88 18.99
C THR A 49 5.99 -4.43 19.47
N GLU A 50 6.88 -3.99 20.35
CA GLU A 50 6.88 -2.60 20.80
C GLU A 50 7.00 -1.62 19.61
N ILE A 51 6.02 -0.73 19.47
CA ILE A 51 6.03 0.34 18.46
C ILE A 51 6.51 1.64 19.09
N LYS A 52 7.46 2.28 18.43
CA LYS A 52 8.09 3.51 18.90
C LYS A 52 7.86 4.64 17.90
N GLN A 53 7.56 5.82 18.43
CA GLN A 53 7.41 7.04 17.62
C GLN A 53 8.64 7.34 16.75
N LYS A 54 9.86 7.09 17.29
CA LYS A 54 11.11 7.29 16.54
C LYS A 54 11.19 6.41 15.29
N ASP A 55 10.76 5.15 15.41
CA ASP A 55 10.79 4.19 14.30
C ASP A 55 9.72 4.53 13.26
N ILE A 56 8.52 4.93 13.72
CA ILE A 56 7.45 5.45 12.87
C ILE A 56 7.95 6.64 12.04
N LYS A 57 8.54 7.63 12.71
CA LYS A 57 9.10 8.82 12.07
C LYS A 57 10.11 8.43 10.99
N HIS A 58 11.09 7.61 11.35
CA HIS A 58 12.15 7.21 10.44
C HIS A 58 11.62 6.48 9.20
N GLN A 59 10.64 5.58 9.38
CA GLN A 59 10.07 4.82 8.27
C GLN A 59 9.19 5.70 7.37
N LEU A 60 8.41 6.63 7.93
CA LEU A 60 7.62 7.57 7.14
C LEU A 60 8.49 8.57 6.37
N ASP A 61 9.59 9.02 6.97
CA ASP A 61 10.59 9.84 6.27
C ASP A 61 11.18 9.08 5.07
N TRP A 62 11.58 7.82 5.28
CA TRP A 62 12.09 6.98 4.20
C TRP A 62 11.06 6.77 3.08
N VAL A 63 9.79 6.53 3.42
CA VAL A 63 8.70 6.40 2.43
C VAL A 63 8.55 7.69 1.61
N LYS A 64 8.66 8.85 2.26
CA LYS A 64 8.60 10.14 1.59
C LYS A 64 9.81 10.36 0.66
N GLU A 65 11.01 10.05 1.14
CA GLU A 65 12.26 10.13 0.38
C GLU A 65 12.22 9.24 -0.88
N MET A 66 11.62 8.06 -0.78
CA MET A 66 11.41 7.13 -1.90
C MET A 66 10.24 7.54 -2.82
N ASN A 67 9.66 8.72 -2.61
CA ASN A 67 8.61 9.32 -3.45
C ASN A 67 7.28 8.54 -3.50
N PHE A 68 6.95 7.81 -2.43
CA PHE A 68 5.62 7.22 -2.27
C PHE A 68 4.57 8.29 -1.91
N GLY A 69 3.31 7.99 -2.22
CA GLY A 69 2.16 8.86 -1.97
C GLY A 69 1.52 8.66 -0.60
N GLY A 70 1.71 7.47 0.00
CA GLY A 70 1.14 7.15 1.28
C GLY A 70 1.40 5.72 1.73
N VAL A 71 0.89 5.42 2.92
CA VAL A 71 1.00 4.12 3.58
C VAL A 71 -0.38 3.62 4.00
N GLU A 72 -0.56 2.30 3.95
CA GLU A 72 -1.68 1.61 4.57
C GLU A 72 -1.15 0.69 5.68
N ILE A 73 -1.55 0.95 6.92
CA ILE A 73 -1.03 0.25 8.10
C ILE A 73 -1.90 -0.97 8.39
N CYS A 74 -1.24 -2.13 8.51
CA CYS A 74 -1.86 -3.39 8.86
C CYS A 74 -1.21 -3.99 10.10
N TRP A 75 -2.03 -4.25 11.14
CA TRP A 75 -1.56 -4.86 12.38
C TRP A 75 -1.48 -6.37 12.26
N LEU A 76 -0.33 -6.97 12.55
CA LEU A 76 -0.07 -8.39 12.43
C LEU A 76 0.28 -9.04 13.77
N TYR A 77 0.21 -10.38 13.77
CA TYR A 77 0.59 -11.23 14.88
C TYR A 77 2.09 -11.06 15.27
N PRO A 78 2.48 -11.45 16.49
CA PRO A 78 3.89 -11.43 16.88
C PRO A 78 4.70 -12.48 16.12
N LEU A 79 5.92 -12.15 15.70
CA LEU A 79 6.74 -13.00 14.83
C LEU A 79 7.06 -14.39 15.43
N TYR A 80 7.19 -14.48 16.75
CA TYR A 80 7.46 -15.75 17.45
C TYR A 80 6.31 -16.76 17.33
N ARG A 81 5.09 -16.33 16.97
CA ARG A 81 3.94 -17.24 16.78
C ARG A 81 4.24 -18.37 15.78
N TYR A 82 5.01 -18.08 14.73
CA TYR A 82 5.36 -19.05 13.69
C TYR A 82 6.83 -19.46 13.73
N GLN A 83 7.42 -19.52 14.93
CA GLN A 83 8.85 -19.81 15.12
C GLN A 83 9.30 -21.10 14.41
N LYS A 84 8.49 -22.17 14.43
CA LYS A 84 8.80 -23.42 13.73
C LYS A 84 8.97 -23.22 12.23
N MET A 85 7.99 -22.55 11.60
CA MET A 85 8.02 -22.26 10.17
C MET A 85 9.21 -21.35 9.81
N TYR A 86 9.49 -20.34 10.63
CA TYR A 86 10.63 -19.45 10.41
C TYR A 86 11.99 -20.13 10.59
N ALA A 87 12.11 -21.04 11.56
CA ALA A 87 13.33 -21.81 11.79
C ALA A 87 13.58 -22.79 10.64
N GLU A 88 12.58 -23.60 10.26
CA GLU A 88 12.74 -24.65 9.23
C GLU A 88 12.98 -24.08 7.84
N LYS A 89 12.25 -23.03 7.45
CA LYS A 89 12.27 -22.51 6.07
C LYS A 89 13.28 -21.39 5.85
N TYR A 90 13.61 -20.63 6.90
CA TYR A 90 14.41 -19.41 6.78
C TYR A 90 15.58 -19.34 7.76
N ASN A 91 15.77 -20.34 8.63
CA ASN A 91 16.80 -20.34 9.68
C ASN A 91 16.76 -19.06 10.56
N ARG A 92 15.55 -18.55 10.83
CA ARG A 92 15.32 -17.35 11.64
C ARG A 92 14.66 -17.72 12.97
N HIS A 93 15.19 -17.16 14.06
CA HIS A 93 14.67 -17.34 15.41
C HIS A 93 14.25 -15.99 15.99
N TYR A 94 13.01 -15.92 16.44
CA TYR A 94 12.44 -14.72 17.06
C TYR A 94 12.19 -15.02 18.55
N PRO A 95 12.71 -14.18 19.48
CA PRO A 95 12.41 -14.34 20.90
C PRO A 95 10.93 -14.06 21.17
N ILE A 96 10.42 -14.62 22.27
CA ILE A 96 9.09 -14.29 22.76
C ILE A 96 9.13 -12.84 23.22
N ASP A 97 8.33 -12.00 22.58
CA ASP A 97 8.23 -10.58 22.88
C ASP A 97 6.86 -10.28 23.48
N THR A 98 6.85 -9.77 24.72
CA THR A 98 5.64 -9.35 25.44
C THR A 98 5.51 -7.84 25.56
N SER A 99 6.40 -7.07 24.91
CA SER A 99 6.43 -5.61 24.96
C SER A 99 5.40 -4.94 24.03
N ALA A 100 4.70 -5.73 23.21
CA ALA A 100 3.74 -5.21 22.26
C ALA A 100 2.59 -4.47 22.93
N GLN A 101 2.25 -3.29 22.41
CA GLN A 101 1.05 -2.59 22.83
C GLN A 101 -0.18 -3.44 22.51
N LYS A 102 -1.06 -3.59 23.51
CA LYS A 102 -2.30 -4.37 23.35
C LYS A 102 -3.21 -3.70 22.30
N TRP A 103 -3.80 -4.51 21.43
CA TRP A 103 -4.76 -4.06 20.43
C TRP A 103 -5.87 -3.20 21.05
N LEU A 104 -6.11 -2.01 20.48
CA LEU A 104 -7.08 -1.01 20.95
C LEU A 104 -6.84 -0.51 22.39
N SER A 105 -5.65 -0.68 22.96
CA SER A 105 -5.28 0.01 24.20
C SER A 105 -5.07 1.51 23.96
N PRO A 106 -5.05 2.34 25.03
CA PRO A 106 -4.67 3.74 24.91
C PRO A 106 -3.29 3.92 24.28
N GLU A 107 -2.30 3.16 24.73
CA GLU A 107 -0.92 3.21 24.21
C GLU A 107 -0.84 2.90 22.72
N TRP A 108 -1.62 1.92 22.24
CA TRP A 108 -1.71 1.59 20.83
C TRP A 108 -2.37 2.72 20.03
N SER A 109 -3.47 3.25 20.56
CA SER A 109 -4.23 4.34 19.94
C SER A 109 -3.39 5.62 19.83
N ASP A 110 -2.53 5.87 20.82
CA ASP A 110 -1.57 6.99 20.80
C ASP A 110 -0.55 6.83 19.67
N MET A 111 -0.07 5.61 19.41
CA MET A 111 0.83 5.36 18.27
C MET A 111 0.12 5.55 16.93
N VAL A 112 -1.14 5.14 16.81
CA VAL A 112 -1.97 5.37 15.62
C VAL A 112 -2.19 6.87 15.39
N ALA A 113 -2.58 7.60 16.42
CA ALA A 113 -2.80 9.05 16.36
C ALA A 113 -1.51 9.79 16.00
N TYR A 114 -0.39 9.41 16.62
CA TYR A 114 0.93 9.95 16.27
C TYR A 114 1.28 9.70 14.80
N THR A 115 1.09 8.47 14.33
CA THR A 115 1.43 8.06 12.95
C THR A 115 0.62 8.85 11.93
N LYS A 116 -0.69 8.98 12.15
CA LYS A 116 -1.55 9.79 11.29
C LYS A 116 -1.13 11.26 11.29
N SER A 117 -0.93 11.84 12.48
CA SER A 117 -0.53 13.24 12.62
C SER A 117 0.83 13.53 11.95
N TYR A 118 1.78 12.61 12.09
CA TYR A 118 3.10 12.76 11.47
C TYR A 118 3.02 12.62 9.95
N ALA A 119 2.30 11.62 9.43
CA ALA A 119 2.10 11.46 8.00
C ALA A 119 1.47 12.71 7.36
N ASP A 120 0.45 13.29 7.99
CA ASP A 120 -0.19 14.52 7.54
C ASP A 120 0.79 15.69 7.52
N SER A 121 1.66 15.80 8.55
CA SER A 121 2.66 16.87 8.65
C SER A 121 3.70 16.86 7.52
N ILE A 122 4.00 15.68 6.96
CA ILE A 122 4.94 15.52 5.83
C ILE A 122 4.21 15.35 4.49
N GLY A 123 2.88 15.49 4.47
CA GLY A 123 2.04 15.35 3.28
C GLY A 123 2.09 13.96 2.66
N LEU A 124 2.04 12.91 3.50
CA LEU A 124 1.77 11.53 3.09
C LEU A 124 0.33 11.17 3.44
N SER A 125 -0.33 10.43 2.55
CA SER A 125 -1.60 9.79 2.89
C SER A 125 -1.35 8.61 3.85
N CYS A 126 -2.25 8.39 4.79
CA CYS A 126 -2.11 7.36 5.81
C CYS A 126 -3.48 6.75 6.10
N ASP A 127 -3.60 5.47 5.78
CA ASP A 127 -4.80 4.64 5.96
C ASP A 127 -4.51 3.45 6.88
N PHE A 128 -5.57 2.83 7.40
CA PHE A 128 -5.49 1.69 8.32
C PHE A 128 -6.42 0.57 7.84
N THR A 129 -6.00 -0.68 8.04
CA THR A 129 -6.90 -1.82 7.83
C THR A 129 -8.02 -1.85 8.88
N PHE A 130 -9.22 -2.27 8.48
CA PHE A 130 -10.39 -2.33 9.35
C PHE A 130 -10.30 -3.32 10.53
N GLY A 131 -9.34 -4.24 10.50
CA GLY A 131 -9.15 -5.25 11.53
C GLY A 131 -7.68 -5.64 11.70
N SER A 132 -7.44 -6.61 12.56
CA SER A 132 -6.13 -7.25 12.68
C SER A 132 -5.87 -8.15 11.48
N ALA A 133 -4.75 -7.90 10.81
CA ALA A 133 -4.24 -8.66 9.68
C ALA A 133 -5.19 -8.66 8.47
N TRP A 134 -5.29 -9.81 7.83
CA TRP A 134 -5.97 -10.02 6.54
C TRP A 134 -7.47 -10.22 6.67
N ILE A 135 -8.03 -9.98 7.85
CA ILE A 135 -9.37 -10.41 8.21
C ILE A 135 -10.20 -9.24 8.72
N ILE A 136 -11.43 -9.12 8.21
CA ILE A 136 -12.48 -8.31 8.82
C ILE A 136 -13.23 -9.22 9.80
N ALA A 137 -12.72 -9.33 11.02
CA ALA A 137 -13.35 -10.10 12.09
C ALA A 137 -13.03 -9.47 13.45
N ALA A 138 -13.87 -9.77 14.43
CA ALA A 138 -13.84 -9.20 15.75
C ALA A 138 -14.31 -10.22 16.79
N THR A 139 -13.67 -10.20 17.95
CA THR A 139 -13.94 -11.07 19.10
C THR A 139 -15.37 -10.98 19.62
N TYR A 140 -15.99 -9.82 19.43
CA TYR A 140 -17.29 -9.47 19.98
C TYR A 140 -18.44 -9.73 19.01
N MET A 141 -18.17 -10.23 17.78
CA MET A 141 -19.25 -10.60 16.86
C MET A 141 -19.85 -11.94 17.25
N ASP A 142 -21.18 -11.97 17.36
CA ASP A 142 -21.90 -13.21 17.58
C ASP A 142 -22.05 -14.03 16.29
N LYS A 143 -22.58 -15.25 16.42
CA LYS A 143 -22.82 -16.12 15.25
C LYS A 143 -23.80 -15.47 14.25
N ALA A 144 -24.79 -14.71 14.74
CA ALA A 144 -25.80 -14.10 13.89
C ALA A 144 -25.19 -13.03 12.96
N HIS A 145 -24.12 -12.38 13.39
CA HIS A 145 -23.37 -11.39 12.62
C HIS A 145 -22.15 -11.97 11.87
N SER A 146 -21.93 -13.28 11.92
CA SER A 146 -20.88 -13.98 11.16
C SER A 146 -21.36 -14.40 9.76
N THR A 147 -20.45 -14.84 8.90
CA THR A 147 -20.80 -15.41 7.59
C THR A 147 -21.75 -16.60 7.76
N GLN A 148 -22.86 -16.59 7.02
CA GLN A 148 -23.86 -17.66 7.03
C GLN A 148 -23.95 -18.34 5.67
N ILE A 149 -24.34 -19.63 5.65
CA ILE A 149 -24.65 -20.38 4.44
C ILE A 149 -26.14 -20.67 4.42
N TYR A 150 -26.81 -20.33 3.33
CA TYR A 150 -28.23 -20.61 3.17
C TYR A 150 -28.50 -22.11 3.29
N GLY A 151 -29.45 -22.48 4.16
CA GLY A 151 -29.85 -23.88 4.37
C GLY A 151 -28.97 -24.66 5.35
N ASP A 152 -27.86 -24.09 5.84
CA ASP A 152 -26.99 -24.72 6.85
C ASP A 152 -26.95 -23.88 8.13
N THR A 153 -27.79 -24.26 9.10
CA THR A 153 -27.82 -23.63 10.44
C THR A 153 -26.67 -24.09 11.32
N GLY A 154 -25.98 -25.17 10.96
CA GLY A 154 -24.83 -25.73 11.66
C GLY A 154 -23.53 -25.01 11.33
N PHE A 155 -23.44 -24.42 10.13
CA PHE A 155 -22.26 -23.68 9.71
C PHE A 155 -21.85 -22.61 10.73
N GLN A 156 -20.59 -22.65 11.11
CA GLN A 156 -19.92 -21.58 11.81
C GLN A 156 -18.68 -21.25 11.00
N ALA A 157 -18.66 -20.03 10.46
CA ALA A 157 -17.42 -19.50 9.93
C ALA A 157 -16.40 -19.53 11.06
N GLY A 158 -15.31 -20.28 10.86
CA GLY A 158 -14.30 -20.42 11.90
C GLY A 158 -13.81 -19.03 12.32
N ALA A 159 -14.11 -18.65 13.56
CA ALA A 159 -13.37 -17.61 14.27
C ALA A 159 -11.90 -18.02 14.54
N HIS A 160 -11.43 -19.15 13.98
CA HIS A 160 -10.01 -19.43 13.75
C HIS A 160 -9.34 -18.44 12.79
N LEU A 161 -10.11 -17.48 12.29
CA LEU A 161 -9.65 -16.18 11.81
C LEU A 161 -8.90 -15.41 12.91
N PHE A 162 -7.61 -15.73 13.06
CA PHE A 162 -6.53 -14.83 13.53
C PHE A 162 -6.92 -13.78 14.58
N MET A 163 -7.59 -14.23 15.62
CA MET A 163 -7.86 -13.43 16.79
C MET A 163 -6.69 -13.60 17.75
N VAL A 164 -5.70 -12.74 17.57
CA VAL A 164 -4.59 -12.54 18.50
C VAL A 164 -5.16 -11.79 19.71
N ILE A 165 -5.62 -12.49 20.74
CA ILE A 165 -5.57 -11.98 22.11
C ILE A 165 -5.36 -13.17 23.06
N SER A 166 -4.37 -13.01 23.95
CA SER A 166 -3.78 -13.93 24.94
C SER A 166 -2.93 -15.08 24.42
#